data_AF-A0A9W9ZD31-F1
#
_entry.id   AF-A0A9W9ZD31-F1
#
_cell.length_a   1.000
_cell.length_b   1.000
_cell.length_c   1.000
_cell.angle_alpha   90.00
_cell.angle_beta   90.00
_cell.angle_gamma   90.00
#
_symmetry.space_group_name_H-M   'P 1'
#
loop_
_entity.id
_entity.type
_entity.pdbx_description
1 polymer ?
#
loop_
_entity_poly.entity_id
_entity_poly.type
_entity_poly.pdbx_seq_one_letter_code
_entity_poly.pdbx_strand_id
1 'polypeptide(L)'
;MFWLSLASVSLVVFWCHSTKANVTWPNGKYGLPMPKAGCPNNWFDGRRFHDNSSGNLIDRKVYESLHLAGWVSKEGIEQDFCIKTSKDNSQDWPEGRYCILKHEACPAGLAAGSAYWRPSSSHFQDSSVNGKQLKNTTINYCCSARGTITNAISLPLEKPFYMYSLSGDRCQQVKGATVKEESVNFDKAAGRYQINMVGENPFHMDKNGAQMKLTYCYYTPGGTVAIPESQEVEKTLFTGSELDNKTQSSGMAVAIGVGIACAMVGSASIALVTKKLMRKKNEDDDDDEPRPDDP
;
A
#
# COMPACT_ATOMS: atom_id res chain seq x y z
N MET A 1 38.37 51.57 -37.66
CA MET A 1 36.97 51.22 -37.34
C MET A 1 36.91 49.73 -37.08
N PHE A 2 36.90 49.31 -35.81
CA PHE A 2 36.69 47.91 -35.43
C PHE A 2 35.22 47.75 -35.03
N TRP A 3 34.48 46.92 -35.75
CA TRP A 3 33.15 46.47 -35.36
C TRP A 3 33.30 45.09 -34.71
N LEU A 4 33.02 45.01 -33.41
CA LEU A 4 32.82 43.74 -32.70
C LEU A 4 31.33 43.40 -32.76
N SER A 5 30.96 42.37 -33.52
CA SER A 5 29.63 41.76 -33.41
C SER A 5 29.62 40.75 -32.27
N LEU A 6 28.86 41.04 -31.21
CA LEU A 6 28.50 40.09 -30.17
C LEU A 6 27.32 39.25 -30.67
N ALA A 7 27.54 37.94 -30.89
CA ALA A 7 26.47 36.98 -31.12
C ALA A 7 25.94 36.49 -29.77
N SER A 8 24.72 36.88 -29.44
CA SER A 8 24.00 36.48 -28.23
C SER A 8 23.51 35.03 -28.35
N VAL A 9 24.22 34.08 -27.72
CA VAL A 9 23.73 32.70 -27.59
C VAL A 9 22.63 32.67 -26.53
N SER A 10 21.37 32.61 -26.95
CA SER A 10 20.23 32.44 -26.04
C SER A 10 20.14 30.99 -25.60
N LEU A 11 20.47 30.72 -24.33
CA LEU A 11 20.34 29.42 -23.70
C LEU A 11 18.85 29.19 -23.36
N VAL A 12 18.13 28.42 -24.17
CA VAL A 12 16.74 28.03 -23.87
C VAL A 12 16.76 26.95 -22.80
N VAL A 13 16.56 27.34 -21.54
CA VAL A 13 16.38 26.41 -20.43
C VAL A 13 14.96 25.84 -20.49
N PHE A 14 14.82 24.61 -20.99
CA PHE A 14 13.56 23.86 -20.86
C PHE A 14 13.37 23.44 -19.40
N TRP A 15 12.64 24.25 -18.63
CA TRP A 15 12.08 23.82 -17.35
C TRP A 15 11.02 22.75 -17.59
N CYS A 16 11.44 21.49 -17.54
CA CYS A 16 10.53 20.37 -17.45
C CYS A 16 9.90 20.38 -16.06
N HIS A 17 8.79 21.12 -15.91
CA HIS A 17 7.97 21.05 -14.71
C HIS A 17 7.33 19.67 -14.68
N SER A 18 7.92 18.76 -13.92
CA SER A 18 7.24 17.55 -13.50
C SER A 18 6.13 17.96 -12.54
N THR A 19 4.94 18.24 -13.09
CA THR A 19 3.75 18.38 -12.28
C THR A 19 3.48 16.98 -11.71
N LYS A 20 3.78 16.79 -10.42
CA LYS A 20 3.28 15.62 -9.69
C LYS A 20 1.76 15.71 -9.76
N ALA A 21 1.14 14.94 -10.65
CA ALA A 21 -0.29 14.81 -10.69
C ALA A 21 -0.73 14.37 -9.29
N ASN A 22 -1.56 15.18 -8.64
CA ASN A 22 -2.07 14.88 -7.32
C ASN A 22 -3.07 13.73 -7.47
N VAL A 23 -2.62 12.51 -7.21
CA VAL A 23 -3.49 11.32 -7.23
C VAL A 23 -4.38 11.41 -6.00
N THR A 24 -5.69 11.40 -6.19
CA THR A 24 -6.67 11.43 -5.09
C THR A 24 -7.26 10.06 -4.86
N TRP A 25 -7.80 9.85 -3.66
CA TRP A 25 -8.47 8.59 -3.32
C TRP A 25 -9.71 8.38 -4.21
N PRO A 26 -9.95 7.15 -4.71
CA PRO A 26 -11.07 6.91 -5.61
C PRO A 26 -12.44 7.22 -5.01
N ASN A 27 -13.43 7.37 -5.89
CA ASN A 27 -14.79 7.69 -5.50
C ASN A 27 -15.43 6.55 -4.68
N GLY A 28 -16.38 6.92 -3.83
CA GLY A 28 -17.20 6.02 -3.03
C GLY A 28 -16.90 6.09 -1.53
N LYS A 29 -17.75 5.40 -0.76
CA LYS A 29 -17.59 5.22 0.68
C LYS A 29 -17.14 3.79 0.95
N TYR A 30 -16.02 3.63 1.63
CA TYR A 30 -15.38 2.33 1.83
C TYR A 30 -14.41 2.41 3.00
N GLY A 31 -13.90 1.26 3.43
CA GLY A 31 -12.88 1.16 4.46
C GLY A 31 -11.62 0.46 3.98
N LEU A 32 -10.50 0.77 4.62
CA LEU A 32 -9.22 0.08 4.49
C LEU A 32 -8.74 -0.37 5.87
N PRO A 33 -7.97 -1.46 6.00
CA PRO A 33 -7.27 -1.77 7.25
C PRO A 33 -6.38 -0.60 7.65
N MET A 34 -6.41 -0.21 8.93
CA MET A 34 -5.63 0.91 9.43
C MET A 34 -4.18 0.46 9.66
N PRO A 35 -3.17 1.12 9.07
CA PRO A 35 -1.79 0.90 9.47
C PRO A 35 -1.50 1.53 10.84
N LYS A 36 -0.46 1.06 11.52
CA LYS A 36 0.08 1.71 12.74
C LYS A 36 0.48 3.18 12.51
N ALA A 37 0.68 3.59 11.26
CA ALA A 37 0.91 4.99 10.87
C ALA A 37 -0.36 5.87 10.90
N GLY A 38 -1.54 5.29 11.18
CA GLY A 38 -2.84 5.97 11.20
C GLY A 38 -3.44 6.18 9.81
N CYS A 39 -4.57 6.88 9.78
CA CYS A 39 -5.36 7.06 8.56
C CYS A 39 -4.87 8.18 7.63
N PRO A 40 -5.23 8.10 6.33
CA PRO A 40 -5.19 9.24 5.43
C PRO A 40 -5.97 10.43 6.00
N ASN A 41 -5.61 11.64 5.59
CA ASN A 41 -6.26 12.85 6.08
C ASN A 41 -7.75 12.85 5.72
N ASN A 42 -8.60 13.33 6.65
CA ASN A 42 -10.06 13.42 6.52
C ASN A 42 -10.79 12.06 6.43
N TRP A 43 -10.20 10.99 6.95
CA TRP A 43 -10.85 9.70 7.11
C TRP A 43 -11.21 9.47 8.58
N PHE A 44 -12.24 8.67 8.82
CA PHE A 44 -12.69 8.32 10.16
C PHE A 44 -12.08 7.01 10.63
N ASP A 45 -11.92 6.88 11.93
CA ASP A 45 -11.53 5.61 12.54
C ASP A 45 -12.76 4.70 12.66
N GLY A 46 -12.56 3.44 12.31
CA GLY A 46 -13.48 2.35 12.57
C GLY A 46 -12.76 1.23 13.30
N ARG A 47 -13.51 0.42 14.02
CA ARG A 47 -12.97 -0.66 14.84
C ARG A 47 -13.88 -1.86 14.78
N ARG A 48 -13.32 -3.07 14.85
CA ARG A 48 -14.09 -4.30 15.02
C ARG A 48 -13.40 -5.21 16.01
N PHE A 49 -14.19 -5.69 16.97
CA PHE A 49 -13.76 -6.69 17.92
C PHE A 49 -14.33 -8.06 17.54
N HIS A 50 -13.44 -9.03 17.44
CA HIS A 50 -13.74 -10.44 17.29
C HIS A 50 -13.43 -11.12 18.61
N ASP A 51 -14.48 -11.45 19.39
CA ASP A 51 -14.33 -12.29 20.58
C ASP A 51 -13.67 -13.61 20.17
N ASN A 52 -12.64 -14.00 20.92
CA ASN A 52 -11.90 -15.26 20.83
C ASN A 52 -11.64 -15.85 22.23
N SER A 53 -12.44 -15.51 23.23
CA SER A 53 -12.30 -15.94 24.63
C SER A 53 -12.34 -17.46 24.85
N SER A 54 -12.71 -18.23 23.82
CA SER A 54 -12.84 -19.69 23.85
C SER A 54 -11.84 -20.45 22.96
N GLY A 55 -10.86 -19.77 22.36
CA GLY A 55 -9.87 -20.42 21.47
C GLY A 55 -8.66 -19.56 21.12
N ASN A 56 -7.79 -20.08 20.25
CA ASN A 56 -6.66 -19.35 19.66
C ASN A 56 -6.90 -19.22 18.16
N LEU A 57 -7.84 -18.35 17.77
CA LEU A 57 -8.23 -18.16 16.36
C LEU A 57 -7.06 -17.67 15.50
N ILE A 58 -6.17 -16.85 16.06
CA ILE A 58 -5.00 -16.28 15.41
C ILE A 58 -3.80 -16.35 16.37
N ASP A 59 -2.61 -16.58 15.83
CA ASP A 59 -1.36 -16.42 16.57
C ASP A 59 -1.10 -14.93 16.88
N ARG A 60 -1.10 -14.59 18.17
CA ARG A 60 -0.83 -13.24 18.67
C ARG A 60 0.50 -12.67 18.19
N LYS A 61 1.58 -13.46 18.21
CA LYS A 61 2.91 -12.99 17.79
C LYS A 61 2.93 -12.64 16.32
N VAL A 62 2.21 -13.42 15.50
CA VAL A 62 2.05 -13.12 14.08
C VAL A 62 1.32 -11.79 13.90
N TYR A 63 0.19 -11.58 14.59
CA TYR A 63 -0.57 -10.33 14.47
C TYR A 63 0.21 -9.10 14.93
N GLU A 64 0.90 -9.17 16.07
CA GLU A 64 1.70 -8.08 16.62
C GLU A 64 2.86 -7.66 15.68
N SER A 65 3.38 -8.62 14.91
CA SER A 65 4.45 -8.40 13.93
C SER A 65 4.01 -7.66 12.66
N LEU A 66 2.71 -7.49 12.45
CA LEU A 66 2.16 -6.78 11.30
C LEU A 66 2.28 -5.25 11.50
N HIS A 67 2.21 -4.49 10.41
CA HIS A 67 2.08 -3.03 10.49
C HIS A 67 0.61 -2.57 10.60
N LEU A 68 -0.29 -3.49 10.97
CA LEU A 68 -1.71 -3.27 11.16
C LEU A 68 -1.99 -2.71 12.56
N ALA A 69 -2.90 -1.74 12.65
CA ALA A 69 -3.39 -1.18 13.91
C ALA A 69 -4.51 -2.04 14.52
N GLY A 70 -4.70 -1.89 15.82
CA GLY A 70 -5.50 -2.77 16.66
C GLY A 70 -4.62 -3.61 17.59
N TRP A 71 -5.24 -4.53 18.33
CA TRP A 71 -4.57 -5.32 19.36
C TRP A 71 -5.18 -6.70 19.50
N VAL A 72 -4.43 -7.63 20.09
CA VAL A 72 -4.86 -9.01 20.35
C VAL A 72 -4.77 -9.27 21.84
N SER A 73 -5.82 -9.84 22.39
CA SER A 73 -6.01 -10.10 23.82
C SER A 73 -6.39 -11.55 24.07
N LYS A 74 -6.52 -11.92 25.35
CA LYS A 74 -7.09 -13.23 25.73
C LYS A 74 -8.57 -13.31 25.33
N GLU A 75 -9.27 -12.19 25.36
CA GLU A 75 -10.69 -12.04 25.07
C GLU A 75 -10.99 -12.00 23.57
N GLY A 76 -10.07 -11.51 22.74
CA GLY A 76 -10.35 -11.33 21.33
C GLY A 76 -9.32 -10.56 20.53
N ILE A 77 -9.74 -10.17 19.33
CA ILE A 77 -8.91 -9.49 18.35
C ILE A 77 -9.65 -8.24 17.95
N GLU A 78 -9.00 -7.10 18.18
CA GLU A 78 -9.46 -5.82 17.71
C GLU A 78 -8.71 -5.43 16.45
N GLN A 79 -9.47 -5.09 15.41
CA GLN A 79 -8.95 -4.59 14.16
C GLN A 79 -9.45 -3.18 13.92
N ASP A 80 -8.52 -2.26 13.68
CA ASP A 80 -8.83 -0.88 13.34
C ASP A 80 -8.85 -0.66 11.82
N PHE A 81 -9.67 0.29 11.39
CA PHE A 81 -9.94 0.61 9.99
C PHE A 81 -9.95 2.11 9.74
N CYS A 82 -9.50 2.50 8.55
CA CYS A 82 -9.70 3.83 8.02
C CYS A 82 -10.93 3.84 7.12
N ILE A 83 -11.91 4.67 7.44
CA ILE A 83 -13.19 4.75 6.74
C ILE A 83 -13.31 6.08 5.99
N LYS A 84 -13.41 5.99 4.66
CA LYS A 84 -13.78 7.11 3.80
C LYS A 84 -15.30 7.22 3.75
N THR A 85 -15.83 8.34 4.21
CA THR A 85 -17.28 8.60 4.21
C THR A 85 -17.71 9.65 3.18
N SER A 86 -16.76 10.38 2.59
CA SER A 86 -17.02 11.39 1.57
C SER A 86 -17.28 10.75 0.19
N LYS A 87 -18.33 11.20 -0.49
CA LYS A 87 -18.57 10.89 -1.92
C LYS A 87 -18.12 12.11 -2.72
N ASP A 88 -16.88 12.10 -3.16
CA ASP A 88 -16.28 13.18 -3.93
C ASP A 88 -16.29 12.80 -5.40
N ASN A 89 -16.32 13.76 -6.33
CA ASN A 89 -16.23 13.50 -7.77
C ASN A 89 -14.79 13.11 -8.21
N SER A 90 -14.11 12.28 -7.43
CA SER A 90 -12.78 11.74 -7.77
C SER A 90 -12.89 10.61 -8.79
N GLN A 91 -11.73 10.13 -9.24
CA GLN A 91 -11.64 9.06 -10.23
C GLN A 91 -12.23 7.74 -9.69
N ASP A 92 -12.73 6.89 -10.58
CA ASP A 92 -13.13 5.53 -10.25
C ASP A 92 -11.93 4.68 -9.79
N TRP A 93 -12.24 3.59 -9.09
CA TRP A 93 -11.23 2.61 -8.70
C TRP A 93 -10.55 2.02 -9.94
N PRO A 94 -9.20 2.01 -9.99
CA PRO A 94 -8.46 1.49 -11.12
C PRO A 94 -8.67 -0.02 -11.29
N GLU A 95 -8.52 -0.52 -12.51
CA GLU A 95 -8.61 -1.96 -12.75
C GLU A 95 -7.38 -2.66 -12.14
N GLY A 96 -7.66 -3.62 -11.25
CA GLY A 96 -6.64 -4.45 -10.61
C GLY A 96 -7.28 -5.59 -9.81
N ARG A 97 -6.46 -6.38 -9.12
CA ARG A 97 -6.91 -7.54 -8.33
C ARG A 97 -6.68 -7.32 -6.85
N TYR A 98 -7.72 -6.88 -6.14
CA TYR A 98 -7.65 -6.50 -4.73
C TYR A 98 -9.06 -6.39 -4.11
N CYS A 99 -9.14 -6.34 -2.79
CA CYS A 99 -10.37 -6.08 -2.04
C CYS A 99 -10.21 -4.94 -1.03
N ILE A 100 -11.32 -4.27 -0.73
CA ILE A 100 -11.48 -3.24 0.30
C ILE A 100 -12.73 -3.53 1.15
N LEU A 101 -12.89 -2.85 2.28
CA LEU A 101 -14.09 -3.01 3.12
C LEU A 101 -15.26 -2.22 2.52
N LYS A 102 -16.41 -2.88 2.49
CA LYS A 102 -17.67 -2.26 2.13
C LYS A 102 -18.21 -1.46 3.32
N HIS A 103 -18.57 -0.20 3.08
CA HIS A 103 -19.26 0.64 4.07
C HIS A 103 -20.76 0.73 3.78
N GLU A 104 -21.13 1.14 2.55
CA GLU A 104 -22.52 1.19 2.07
C GLU A 104 -22.68 0.29 0.83
N ALA A 105 -22.75 0.88 -0.37
CA ALA A 105 -22.67 0.16 -1.63
C ALA A 105 -21.22 0.05 -2.09
N CYS A 106 -20.92 -0.95 -2.94
CA CYS A 106 -19.60 -1.01 -3.53
C CYS A 106 -19.39 0.14 -4.53
N PRO A 107 -18.22 0.80 -4.50
CA PRO A 107 -17.81 1.72 -5.55
C PRO A 107 -17.91 1.10 -6.94
N ALA A 108 -18.05 1.96 -7.96
CA ALA A 108 -18.17 1.53 -9.35
C ALA A 108 -17.03 0.59 -9.74
N GLY A 109 -17.39 -0.52 -10.39
CA GLY A 109 -16.43 -1.51 -10.87
C GLY A 109 -15.83 -2.44 -9.81
N LEU A 110 -16.33 -2.41 -8.58
CA LEU A 110 -16.06 -3.41 -7.55
C LEU A 110 -17.29 -4.31 -7.33
N ALA A 111 -17.07 -5.62 -7.26
CA ALA A 111 -18.09 -6.61 -6.94
C ALA A 111 -18.21 -6.80 -5.42
N ALA A 112 -19.43 -7.00 -4.94
CA ALA A 112 -19.68 -7.24 -3.53
C ALA A 112 -19.39 -8.71 -3.16
N GLY A 113 -18.85 -8.89 -1.96
CA GLY A 113 -18.83 -10.18 -1.29
C GLY A 113 -18.77 -10.01 0.22
N SER A 114 -18.77 -11.13 0.93
CA SER A 114 -18.84 -11.12 2.39
C SER A 114 -18.25 -12.38 3.00
N ALA A 115 -17.82 -12.24 4.25
CA ALA A 115 -17.53 -13.34 5.15
C ALA A 115 -18.41 -13.20 6.38
N TYR A 116 -19.25 -14.20 6.61
CA TYR A 116 -20.07 -14.34 7.80
C TYR A 116 -19.27 -15.07 8.87
N TRP A 117 -19.12 -14.45 10.03
CA TRP A 117 -18.40 -15.00 11.18
C TRP A 117 -19.40 -15.24 12.30
N ARG A 118 -19.79 -16.49 12.54
CA ARG A 118 -20.66 -16.83 13.69
C ARG A 118 -19.90 -17.64 14.73
N PRO A 119 -19.70 -17.13 15.95
CA PRO A 119 -19.28 -17.97 17.06
C PRO A 119 -20.43 -18.93 17.42
N SER A 120 -20.12 -20.21 17.64
CA SER A 120 -21.10 -21.28 17.87
C SER A 120 -21.76 -21.22 19.25
N SER A 121 -21.15 -20.52 20.21
CA SER A 121 -21.82 -19.96 21.39
C SER A 121 -21.87 -18.43 21.24
N SER A 122 -23.01 -17.80 21.52
CA SER A 122 -23.28 -16.40 21.20
C SER A 122 -22.40 -15.40 21.95
N HIS A 123 -21.20 -15.14 21.43
CA HIS A 123 -20.30 -14.13 21.94
C HIS A 123 -20.22 -12.93 20.99
N PHE A 124 -19.89 -11.78 21.57
CA PHE A 124 -20.13 -10.45 21.00
C PHE A 124 -19.20 -10.19 19.80
N GLN A 125 -19.79 -9.70 18.72
CA GLN A 125 -19.03 -8.97 17.70
C GLN A 125 -19.48 -7.53 17.77
N ASP A 126 -18.55 -6.68 18.15
CA ASP A 126 -18.76 -5.25 18.09
C ASP A 126 -18.03 -4.68 16.88
N SER A 127 -18.65 -3.73 16.23
CA SER A 127 -17.99 -2.90 15.23
C SER A 127 -18.41 -1.47 15.53
N SER A 128 -17.49 -0.52 15.46
CA SER A 128 -17.85 0.88 15.55
C SER A 128 -17.26 1.66 14.39
N VAL A 129 -17.98 2.68 13.95
CA VAL A 129 -17.46 3.67 12.99
C VAL A 129 -17.67 5.02 13.63
N ASN A 130 -16.58 5.77 13.83
CA ASN A 130 -16.60 7.05 14.54
C ASN A 130 -17.32 6.94 15.91
N GLY A 131 -16.98 5.90 16.68
CA GLY A 131 -17.57 5.61 18.00
C GLY A 131 -19.00 5.05 17.99
N LYS A 132 -19.67 4.96 16.83
CA LYS A 132 -21.05 4.44 16.75
C LYS A 132 -21.07 2.92 16.61
N GLN A 133 -21.65 2.23 17.59
CA GLN A 133 -21.81 0.78 17.61
C GLN A 133 -22.64 0.23 16.43
N LEU A 134 -22.17 -0.88 15.86
CA LEU A 134 -22.73 -1.64 14.75
C LEU A 134 -22.68 -3.13 15.14
N LYS A 135 -23.84 -3.72 15.38
CA LYS A 135 -23.95 -5.17 15.60
C LYS A 135 -23.99 -5.88 14.25
N ASN A 136 -22.83 -6.31 13.74
CA ASN A 136 -22.78 -7.07 12.50
C ASN A 136 -21.81 -8.24 12.58
N THR A 137 -22.33 -9.45 12.42
CA THR A 137 -21.54 -10.69 12.35
C THR A 137 -20.94 -10.96 10.97
N THR A 138 -21.26 -10.11 10.00
CA THR A 138 -20.75 -10.19 8.63
C THR A 138 -19.71 -9.10 8.40
N ILE A 139 -18.57 -9.47 7.84
CA ILE A 139 -17.65 -8.52 7.21
C ILE A 139 -18.01 -8.49 5.73
N ASN A 140 -18.23 -7.29 5.20
CA ASN A 140 -18.54 -7.12 3.79
C ASN A 140 -17.37 -6.48 3.07
N TYR A 141 -17.12 -6.94 1.85
CA TYR A 141 -16.03 -6.50 1.01
C TYR A 141 -16.54 -6.01 -0.34
N CYS A 142 -15.71 -5.17 -0.96
CA CYS A 142 -15.83 -4.80 -2.36
C CYS A 142 -14.51 -5.15 -3.03
N CYS A 143 -14.56 -5.98 -4.06
CA CYS A 143 -13.39 -6.54 -4.70
C CYS A 143 -13.37 -6.24 -6.19
N SER A 144 -12.18 -5.98 -6.72
CA SER A 144 -11.94 -5.99 -8.16
C SER A 144 -11.21 -7.27 -8.52
N ALA A 145 -11.72 -7.97 -9.54
CA ALA A 145 -11.03 -9.07 -10.21
C ALA A 145 -10.58 -8.69 -11.63
N ARG A 146 -10.71 -7.41 -12.00
CA ARG A 146 -10.42 -6.87 -13.34
C ARG A 146 -8.91 -6.62 -13.50
N GLY A 147 -8.33 -6.95 -14.65
CA GLY A 147 -6.89 -6.73 -14.90
C GLY A 147 -5.97 -7.74 -14.21
N THR A 148 -4.70 -7.37 -14.00
CA THR A 148 -3.64 -8.24 -13.47
C THR A 148 -2.91 -7.60 -12.29
N ILE A 149 -2.37 -8.42 -11.40
CA ILE A 149 -1.61 -7.95 -10.24
C ILE A 149 -0.31 -7.21 -10.61
N THR A 150 0.26 -7.45 -11.80
CA THR A 150 1.53 -6.87 -12.25
C THR A 150 1.39 -5.48 -12.85
N ASN A 151 0.22 -5.15 -13.39
CA ASN A 151 -0.04 -3.84 -13.96
C ASN A 151 -0.25 -2.84 -12.82
N ALA A 152 0.75 -2.00 -12.57
CA ALA A 152 0.73 -1.11 -11.42
C ALA A 152 -0.41 -0.07 -11.51
N ILE A 153 -1.24 0.00 -10.47
CA ILE A 153 -2.33 0.98 -10.36
C ILE A 153 -1.85 2.27 -9.71
N SER A 154 -2.53 3.37 -9.98
CA SER A 154 -2.27 4.66 -9.31
C SER A 154 -3.20 4.83 -8.12
N LEU A 155 -2.64 4.94 -6.92
CA LEU A 155 -3.36 5.31 -5.69
C LEU A 155 -2.54 6.37 -4.93
N PRO A 156 -3.15 7.15 -4.03
CA PRO A 156 -2.43 8.12 -3.22
C PRO A 156 -1.39 7.45 -2.31
N LEU A 157 -0.24 8.11 -2.15
CA LEU A 157 0.92 7.60 -1.40
C LEU A 157 1.50 8.66 -0.46
N GLU A 158 0.65 9.50 0.14
CA GLU A 158 1.09 10.45 1.16
C GLU A 158 1.42 9.75 2.49
N LYS A 159 0.75 8.63 2.77
CA LYS A 159 0.96 7.77 3.94
C LYS A 159 0.89 6.29 3.53
N PRO A 160 1.48 5.38 4.33
CA PRO A 160 1.25 3.97 4.14
C PRO A 160 -0.24 3.61 4.20
N PHE A 161 -0.65 2.57 3.49
CA PHE A 161 -2.02 2.07 3.53
C PHE A 161 -2.08 0.57 3.27
N TYR A 162 -3.23 -0.04 3.57
CA TYR A 162 -3.51 -1.42 3.26
C TYR A 162 -4.62 -1.58 2.23
N MET A 163 -4.50 -2.65 1.43
CA MET A 163 -5.64 -3.31 0.81
C MET A 163 -5.56 -4.80 1.12
N TYR A 164 -6.61 -5.57 0.83
CA TYR A 164 -6.53 -7.02 0.89
C TYR A 164 -6.17 -7.59 -0.49
N SER A 165 -5.47 -8.72 -0.52
CA SER A 165 -5.37 -9.53 -1.73
C SER A 165 -6.73 -10.09 -2.12
N LEU A 166 -6.96 -10.35 -3.41
CA LEU A 166 -8.13 -11.11 -3.84
C LEU A 166 -7.91 -12.62 -3.68
N SER A 167 -8.65 -13.27 -2.78
CA SER A 167 -8.78 -14.74 -2.68
C SER A 167 -7.48 -15.58 -2.83
N GLY A 168 -6.37 -15.14 -2.23
CA GLY A 168 -5.08 -15.85 -2.27
C GLY A 168 -4.14 -15.46 -3.40
N ASP A 169 -4.52 -14.48 -4.21
CA ASP A 169 -3.59 -13.80 -5.12
C ASP A 169 -2.47 -13.11 -4.34
N ARG A 170 -1.38 -12.82 -5.04
CA ARG A 170 -0.38 -11.86 -4.54
C ARG A 170 -0.94 -10.44 -4.54
N CYS A 171 -0.24 -9.54 -3.87
CA CYS A 171 -0.65 -8.15 -3.83
C CYS A 171 -0.51 -7.43 -5.17
N GLN A 172 -1.56 -6.65 -5.50
CA GLN A 172 -1.62 -5.71 -6.61
C GLN A 172 -0.45 -4.72 -6.54
N GLN A 173 0.27 -4.51 -7.64
CA GLN A 173 1.30 -3.46 -7.68
C GLN A 173 0.67 -2.07 -7.67
N VAL A 174 1.25 -1.14 -6.91
CA VAL A 174 0.86 0.27 -6.85
C VAL A 174 2.06 1.13 -7.26
N LYS A 175 1.87 2.05 -8.20
CA LYS A 175 2.96 2.88 -8.75
C LYS A 175 3.63 3.69 -7.65
N GLY A 176 4.94 3.53 -7.49
CA GLY A 176 5.75 4.28 -6.52
C GLY A 176 5.65 3.77 -5.07
N ALA A 177 4.98 2.63 -4.84
CA ALA A 177 4.91 1.99 -3.54
C ALA A 177 5.83 0.77 -3.47
N THR A 178 6.40 0.52 -2.29
CA THR A 178 6.90 -0.81 -1.94
C THR A 178 5.76 -1.60 -1.31
N VAL A 179 5.54 -2.84 -1.75
CA VAL A 179 4.50 -3.71 -1.19
C VAL A 179 5.09 -4.81 -0.32
N LYS A 180 4.53 -5.00 0.88
CA LYS A 180 4.83 -6.11 1.78
C LYS A 180 3.57 -6.94 2.01
N GLU A 181 3.66 -8.23 1.74
CA GLU A 181 2.59 -9.19 2.03
C GLU A 181 2.62 -9.61 3.49
N GLU A 182 1.51 -9.42 4.17
CA GLU A 182 1.35 -9.70 5.60
C GLU A 182 0.12 -10.56 5.78
N SER A 183 0.26 -11.76 6.33
CA SER A 183 -0.81 -12.75 6.33
C SER A 183 -1.17 -13.23 7.72
N VAL A 184 -2.46 -13.48 7.89
CA VAL A 184 -3.00 -14.11 9.09
C VAL A 184 -3.73 -15.38 8.68
N ASN A 185 -3.42 -16.47 9.38
CA ASN A 185 -4.11 -17.74 9.22
C ASN A 185 -5.13 -17.90 10.34
N PHE A 186 -6.31 -18.37 9.97
CA PHE A 186 -7.42 -18.70 10.85
C PHE A 186 -7.63 -20.20 10.79
N ASP A 187 -7.43 -20.87 11.93
CA ASP A 187 -7.70 -22.29 12.05
C ASP A 187 -9.20 -22.51 12.33
N LYS A 188 -9.90 -23.11 11.37
CA LYS A 188 -11.33 -23.40 11.47
C LYS A 188 -11.63 -24.49 12.49
N ALA A 189 -10.65 -25.35 12.82
CA ALA A 189 -10.78 -26.39 13.82
C ALA A 189 -10.47 -25.90 15.25
N ALA A 190 -9.62 -24.89 15.39
CA ALA A 190 -9.31 -24.27 16.69
C ALA A 190 -10.47 -23.41 17.25
N GLY A 191 -11.39 -23.02 16.37
CA GLY A 191 -12.43 -22.07 16.68
C GLY A 191 -13.80 -22.68 16.48
N ARG A 192 -14.65 -22.52 17.49
CA ARG A 192 -16.09 -22.73 17.47
C ARG A 192 -16.82 -21.83 16.43
N TYR A 193 -16.22 -21.43 15.31
CA TYR A 193 -16.79 -20.47 14.35
C TYR A 193 -17.31 -21.18 13.10
N GLN A 194 -18.52 -20.80 12.70
CA GLN A 194 -19.03 -21.09 11.36
C GLN A 194 -18.69 -19.89 10.47
N ILE A 195 -17.76 -20.11 9.55
CA ILE A 195 -17.35 -19.12 8.56
C ILE A 195 -17.96 -19.50 7.21
N ASN A 196 -18.84 -18.64 6.69
CA ASN A 196 -19.43 -18.78 5.37
C ASN A 196 -19.06 -17.56 4.53
N MET A 197 -18.62 -17.78 3.30
CA MET A 197 -18.20 -16.72 2.39
C MET A 197 -19.07 -16.72 1.15
N VAL A 198 -19.40 -15.53 0.65
CA VAL A 198 -20.24 -15.34 -0.54
C VAL A 198 -19.63 -14.26 -1.42
N GLY A 199 -19.64 -14.49 -2.73
CA GLY A 199 -19.11 -13.54 -3.72
C GLY A 199 -17.59 -13.36 -3.62
N GLU A 200 -17.10 -12.30 -4.27
CA GLU A 200 -15.68 -11.95 -4.30
C GLU A 200 -15.21 -11.47 -2.92
N ASN A 201 -14.19 -12.11 -2.37
CA ASN A 201 -13.72 -11.82 -1.01
C ASN A 201 -12.21 -12.08 -0.86
N PRO A 202 -11.55 -11.57 0.19
CA PRO A 202 -10.10 -11.65 0.30
C PRO A 202 -9.57 -12.96 0.88
N PHE A 203 -10.43 -13.87 1.32
CA PHE A 203 -10.00 -15.07 2.03
C PHE A 203 -9.61 -16.19 1.06
N HIS A 204 -8.48 -16.80 1.33
CA HIS A 204 -8.02 -18.00 0.67
C HIS A 204 -8.26 -19.21 1.58
N MET A 205 -8.90 -20.24 1.05
CA MET A 205 -9.05 -21.52 1.75
C MET A 205 -7.96 -22.49 1.31
N ASP A 206 -7.38 -23.21 2.25
CA ASP A 206 -6.55 -24.35 1.92
C ASP A 206 -7.36 -25.45 1.20
N LYS A 207 -6.66 -26.42 0.59
CA LYS A 207 -7.31 -27.47 -0.23
C LYS A 207 -8.36 -28.27 0.54
N ASN A 208 -8.19 -28.38 1.86
CA ASN A 208 -9.07 -29.16 2.73
C ASN A 208 -10.17 -28.30 3.37
N GLY A 209 -10.17 -26.98 3.16
CA GLY A 209 -11.12 -26.02 3.75
C GLY A 209 -11.01 -25.91 5.27
N ALA A 210 -9.88 -26.32 5.84
CA ALA A 210 -9.58 -26.37 7.27
C ALA A 210 -8.89 -25.09 7.75
N GLN A 211 -8.11 -24.44 6.90
CA GLN A 211 -7.43 -23.19 7.21
C GLN A 211 -7.84 -22.11 6.22
N MET A 212 -8.14 -20.95 6.78
CA MET A 212 -8.44 -19.76 6.00
C MET A 212 -7.32 -18.75 6.19
N LYS A 213 -6.80 -18.20 5.09
CA LYS A 213 -5.74 -17.20 5.10
C LYS A 213 -6.29 -15.88 4.60
N LEU A 214 -5.97 -14.81 5.31
CA LEU A 214 -6.23 -13.43 4.89
C LEU A 214 -4.89 -12.72 4.69
N THR A 215 -4.66 -12.20 3.49
CA THR A 215 -3.44 -11.44 3.17
C THR A 215 -3.74 -9.94 3.09
N TYR A 216 -3.03 -9.19 3.91
CA TYR A 216 -2.93 -7.75 3.92
C TYR A 216 -1.76 -7.31 3.03
N CYS A 217 -2.03 -6.39 2.11
CA CYS A 217 -1.05 -5.77 1.24
C CYS A 217 -0.66 -4.42 1.83
N TYR A 218 0.50 -4.35 2.48
CA TYR A 218 1.00 -3.12 3.08
C TYR A 218 1.80 -2.32 2.04
N TYR A 219 1.31 -1.15 1.67
CA TYR A 219 1.97 -0.25 0.71
C TYR A 219 2.64 0.89 1.44
N THR A 220 3.95 1.06 1.23
CA THR A 220 4.71 2.18 1.77
C THR A 220 5.20 3.11 0.64
N PRO A 221 5.14 4.44 0.83
CA PRO A 221 5.67 5.38 -0.16
C PRO A 221 7.17 5.19 -0.39
N GLY A 222 7.64 5.40 -1.62
CA GLY A 222 9.08 5.39 -1.95
C GLY A 222 9.60 4.10 -2.59
N GLY A 223 8.71 3.29 -3.18
CA GLY A 223 9.13 2.16 -4.01
C GLY A 223 9.72 2.61 -5.34
N THR A 224 10.83 2.02 -5.75
CA THR A 224 11.32 2.12 -7.13
C THR A 224 10.39 1.29 -8.02
N VAL A 225 9.84 1.89 -9.08
CA VAL A 225 9.13 1.13 -10.11
C VAL A 225 10.17 0.22 -10.76
N ALA A 226 10.12 -1.08 -10.49
CA ALA A 226 10.80 -2.06 -11.32
C ALA A 226 10.15 -1.97 -12.71
N ILE A 227 10.82 -1.30 -13.64
CA ILE A 227 10.46 -1.35 -15.05
C ILE A 227 10.56 -2.84 -15.44
N PRO A 228 9.49 -3.48 -15.93
CA PRO A 228 9.61 -4.85 -16.40
C PRO A 228 10.69 -4.89 -17.47
N GLU A 229 11.68 -5.77 -17.27
CA GLU A 229 12.75 -6.07 -18.21
C GLU A 229 12.12 -6.73 -19.44
N SER A 230 11.57 -5.92 -20.35
CA SER A 230 11.11 -6.36 -21.65
C SER A 230 12.12 -5.96 -22.71
N GLN A 231 12.90 -6.96 -23.11
CA GLN A 231 13.41 -7.25 -24.45
C GLN A 231 14.50 -6.35 -25.04
N GLU A 232 15.67 -6.96 -25.14
CA GLU A 232 16.64 -6.94 -26.24
C GLU A 232 16.85 -5.60 -26.97
N VAL A 233 18.03 -5.06 -26.72
CA VAL A 233 18.72 -4.06 -27.50
C VAL A 233 18.73 -4.45 -28.98
N GLU A 234 17.90 -3.83 -29.81
CA GLU A 234 18.13 -3.79 -31.24
C GLU A 234 19.11 -2.63 -31.54
N LYS A 235 20.40 -2.97 -31.58
CA LYS A 235 21.43 -2.15 -32.20
C LYS A 235 21.18 -2.15 -33.70
N THR A 236 20.39 -1.20 -34.22
CA THR A 236 20.44 -0.89 -35.65
C THR A 236 21.66 -0.04 -35.95
N LEU A 237 22.69 -0.79 -36.34
CA LEU A 237 23.86 -0.44 -37.10
C LEU A 237 23.52 0.45 -38.32
N PHE A 238 23.94 1.72 -38.30
CA PHE A 238 24.15 2.49 -39.54
C PHE A 238 25.64 2.39 -39.90
N THR A 239 26.00 1.39 -40.72
CA THR A 239 27.28 1.35 -41.43
C THR A 239 27.04 1.38 -42.92
N GLY A 240 27.69 2.32 -43.59
CA GLY A 240 28.08 2.24 -44.99
C GLY A 240 27.18 3.02 -45.96
N SER A 241 27.47 4.29 -46.17
CA SER A 241 27.50 4.83 -47.53
C SER A 241 28.93 5.28 -47.85
N GLU A 242 29.47 4.59 -48.83
CA GLU A 242 30.73 4.69 -49.56
C GLU A 242 31.37 6.08 -49.67
N LEU A 243 32.71 6.07 -49.59
CA LEU A 243 33.59 7.17 -49.97
C LEU A 243 33.37 7.57 -51.43
N ASP A 244 33.31 8.87 -51.68
CA ASP A 244 33.88 9.43 -52.92
C ASP A 244 34.75 10.66 -52.57
N ASN A 245 36.02 10.60 -52.98
CA ASN A 245 37.07 11.57 -52.67
C ASN A 245 37.49 12.30 -53.95
N LYS A 246 37.21 13.61 -54.06
CA LYS A 246 38.03 14.50 -54.90
C LYS A 246 37.93 15.98 -54.46
N THR A 247 39.03 16.44 -53.87
CA THR A 247 39.66 17.76 -54.04
C THR A 247 38.83 19.03 -53.76
N GLN A 248 39.10 19.74 -52.66
CA GLN A 248 39.93 20.98 -52.60
C GLN A 248 39.63 21.80 -51.32
N SER A 249 40.69 22.12 -50.57
CA SER A 249 40.94 23.37 -49.81
C SER A 249 40.04 23.81 -48.63
N SER A 250 40.74 24.01 -47.49
CA SER A 250 40.61 25.07 -46.47
C SER A 250 39.37 25.14 -45.56
N GLY A 251 39.62 25.14 -44.24
CA GLY A 251 38.73 25.74 -43.25
C GLY A 251 38.64 24.97 -41.94
N MET A 252 39.09 25.56 -40.84
CA MET A 252 39.01 25.03 -39.47
C MET A 252 37.57 24.78 -39.02
N ALA A 253 37.31 23.76 -38.20
CA ALA A 253 36.16 23.74 -37.30
C ALA A 253 36.42 22.89 -36.04
N VAL A 254 36.07 23.48 -34.90
CA VAL A 254 36.16 23.01 -33.52
C VAL A 254 34.76 22.57 -33.06
N ALA A 255 34.65 21.49 -32.27
CA ALA A 255 33.52 21.22 -31.35
C ALA A 255 34.00 20.14 -30.35
N ILE A 256 34.30 20.43 -29.08
CA ILE A 256 33.42 20.72 -27.93
C ILE A 256 32.26 19.71 -27.80
N GLY A 257 32.56 18.56 -27.20
CA GLY A 257 31.57 17.69 -26.57
C GLY A 257 31.64 17.85 -25.05
N VAL A 258 30.72 18.61 -24.48
CA VAL A 258 30.55 18.76 -23.03
C VAL A 258 29.85 17.52 -22.50
N GLY A 259 30.59 16.67 -21.77
CA GLY A 259 30.01 15.62 -20.94
C GLY A 259 29.49 16.21 -19.64
N ILE A 260 28.17 16.28 -19.47
CA ILE A 260 27.57 16.60 -18.17
C ILE A 260 27.56 15.32 -17.33
N ALA A 261 28.55 15.21 -16.45
CA ALA A 261 28.47 14.33 -15.29
C ALA A 261 27.68 15.07 -14.20
N CYS A 262 26.43 14.67 -13.97
CA CYS A 262 25.68 15.15 -12.81
C CYS A 262 26.29 14.54 -11.54
N ALA A 263 27.09 15.33 -10.82
CA ALA A 263 27.52 15.03 -9.47
C ALA A 263 26.33 15.23 -8.51
N MET A 264 25.86 14.13 -7.91
CA MET A 264 24.92 14.21 -6.78
C MET A 264 25.71 14.60 -5.53
N VAL A 265 25.57 15.86 -5.10
CA VAL A 265 26.03 16.33 -3.79
C VAL A 265 25.01 15.88 -2.75
N GLY A 266 25.27 14.76 -2.10
CA GLY A 266 24.55 14.32 -0.91
C GLY A 266 25.03 15.11 0.31
N SER A 267 24.22 16.03 0.81
CA SER A 267 24.44 16.65 2.12
C SER A 267 23.96 15.69 3.21
N ALA A 268 24.89 14.94 3.80
CA ALA A 268 24.63 14.16 5.00
C ALA A 268 24.73 15.06 6.23
N SER A 269 23.60 15.35 6.89
CA SER A 269 23.59 15.99 8.21
C SER A 269 23.74 14.90 9.28
N ILE A 270 24.93 14.82 9.87
CA ILE A 270 25.21 13.99 11.04
C ILE A 270 24.77 14.77 12.28
N ALA A 271 23.69 14.35 12.93
CA ALA A 271 23.32 14.82 14.26
C ALA A 271 23.89 13.87 15.32
N LEU A 272 24.98 14.28 15.99
CA LEU A 272 25.51 13.59 17.16
C LEU A 272 24.74 14.07 18.40
N VAL A 273 23.88 13.22 18.96
CA VAL A 273 23.33 13.41 20.30
C VAL A 273 24.04 12.47 21.25
N THR A 274 24.87 13.04 22.12
CA THR A 274 25.44 12.34 23.27
C THR A 274 24.45 12.41 24.44
N LYS A 275 24.13 11.26 25.02
CA LYS A 275 23.86 11.19 26.47
C LYS A 275 24.20 9.81 27.02
N LYS A 276 25.12 9.83 27.98
CA LYS A 276 25.56 8.74 28.84
C LYS A 276 24.63 8.73 30.06
N LEU A 277 24.16 7.56 30.50
CA LEU A 277 24.31 7.07 31.89
C LEU A 277 23.43 5.82 32.19
N MET A 278 24.11 4.86 32.79
CA MET A 278 23.74 3.60 33.45
C MET A 278 22.39 3.56 34.20
N ARG A 279 21.69 2.41 34.15
CA ARG A 279 21.39 1.56 35.33
C ARG A 279 20.89 0.16 34.90
N LYS A 280 21.34 -0.87 35.62
CA LYS A 280 21.13 -2.31 35.39
C LYS A 280 20.28 -2.91 36.54
N LYS A 281 19.38 -3.85 36.19
CA LYS A 281 18.68 -4.87 37.01
C LYS A 281 17.76 -4.35 38.14
N ASN A 282 16.64 -4.97 38.51
CA ASN A 282 16.15 -6.36 38.49
C ASN A 282 14.60 -6.33 38.63
N GLU A 283 13.87 -7.25 37.97
CA GLU A 283 13.01 -8.32 38.58
C GLU A 283 11.55 -7.90 38.84
N ASP A 284 10.67 -8.78 38.35
CA ASP A 284 9.29 -9.10 38.73
C ASP A 284 8.27 -7.96 38.88
N ASP A 285 7.24 -7.97 38.02
CA ASP A 285 5.84 -7.82 38.46
C ASP A 285 4.89 -8.22 37.31
N ASP A 286 3.89 -9.03 37.66
CA ASP A 286 2.74 -9.42 36.85
C ASP A 286 1.80 -8.21 36.67
N ASP A 287 1.67 -7.68 35.45
CA ASP A 287 0.68 -6.66 35.14
C ASP A 287 -0.32 -7.19 34.09
N ASP A 288 -1.49 -7.62 34.57
CA ASP A 288 -2.73 -7.67 33.79
C ASP A 288 -3.10 -6.22 33.43
N GLU A 289 -2.80 -5.81 32.19
CA GLU A 289 -3.11 -4.46 31.71
C GLU A 289 -4.64 -4.28 31.59
N PRO A 290 -5.26 -3.35 32.35
CA PRO A 290 -6.68 -3.09 32.24
C PRO A 290 -6.99 -2.26 31.00
N ARG A 291 -8.12 -2.60 30.37
CA ARG A 291 -8.79 -1.87 29.29
C ARG A 291 -8.71 -0.34 29.51
N PRO A 292 -8.22 0.45 28.55
CA PRO A 292 -8.43 1.89 28.59
C PRO A 292 -9.93 2.16 28.36
N ASP A 293 -10.59 2.67 29.38
CA ASP A 293 -11.93 3.23 29.27
C ASP A 293 -11.84 4.58 28.53
N ASP A 294 -12.56 4.69 27.41
CA ASP A 294 -12.67 5.92 26.63
C ASP A 294 -13.45 7.01 27.42
N PRO A 295 -13.13 8.32 27.22
CA PRO A 295 -13.88 9.45 27.75
C PRO A 295 -15.26 9.68 27.07
#